data_AF-A0A2N7BKB4-F1
#
_entry.id   AF-A0A2N7BKB4-F1
#
_cell.length_a   1.000
_cell.length_b   1.000
_cell.length_c   1.000
_cell.angle_alpha   90.00
_cell.angle_beta   90.00
_cell.angle_gamma   90.00
#
_symmetry.space_group_name_H-M   'P 1'
#
loop_
_entity.id
_entity.type
_entity.pdbx_description
1 polymer ?
#
loop_
_entity_poly.entity_id
_entity_poly.type
_entity_poly.pdbx_seq_one_letter_code
_entity_poly.pdbx_strand_id
1 'polypeptide(L)'
;MAGRKEILTEQLAHKIARMIDRFPDAGIPVTWDNVIMHVAKRFGHKFKRNSLSQKAWDGKKIIAESFREAKGIQKRMQNESLPKYKTATRAVLHQRIELLEAKCMQLQEELELVRAQQIDELDAFLNTPRDIHKLIEGLSASSPPDELPRKQKLKGSEKK
;
A
#
# COMPACT_ATOMS: atom_id res chain seq x y z
N MET A 1 -21.04 -38.38 25.22
CA MET A 1 -20.67 -38.58 23.80
C MET A 1 -19.32 -37.92 23.53
N ALA A 2 -18.21 -38.64 23.75
CA ALA A 2 -16.87 -38.11 23.49
C ALA A 2 -16.58 -38.13 21.98
N GLY A 3 -17.05 -37.10 21.27
CA GLY A 3 -16.79 -36.91 19.85
C GLY A 3 -15.31 -36.59 19.58
N ARG A 4 -14.80 -37.01 18.42
CA ARG A 4 -13.46 -36.64 17.92
C ARG A 4 -13.19 -35.16 18.14
N LYS A 5 -12.02 -34.81 18.70
CA LYS A 5 -11.55 -33.42 18.80
C LYS A 5 -11.71 -32.73 17.45
N GLU A 6 -12.50 -31.65 17.40
CA GLU A 6 -12.65 -30.88 16.18
C GLU A 6 -11.30 -30.26 15.80
N ILE A 7 -10.79 -30.61 14.62
CA ILE A 7 -9.50 -30.13 14.13
C ILE A 7 -9.60 -28.66 13.68
N LEU A 8 -10.75 -28.26 13.14
CA LEU A 8 -11.03 -26.88 12.74
C LEU A 8 -11.77 -26.16 13.87
N THR A 9 -11.02 -25.56 14.79
CA THR A 9 -11.55 -24.72 15.86
C THR A 9 -11.81 -23.29 15.37
N GLU A 10 -12.65 -22.54 16.10
CA GLU A 10 -12.95 -21.15 15.76
C GLU A 10 -11.70 -20.25 15.79
N GLN A 11 -10.81 -20.46 16.76
CA GLN A 11 -9.54 -19.73 16.86
C GLN A 11 -8.65 -20.01 15.64
N LEU A 12 -8.62 -21.25 15.16
CA LEU A 12 -7.89 -21.61 13.95
C LEU A 12 -8.55 -20.97 12.72
N ALA A 13 -9.88 -20.91 12.66
CA ALA A 13 -10.60 -20.24 11.57
C ALA A 13 -10.25 -18.75 11.45
N HIS A 14 -10.14 -18.04 12.58
CA HIS A 14 -9.69 -16.64 12.59
C HIS A 14 -8.24 -16.49 12.13
N LYS A 15 -7.33 -17.41 12.51
CA LYS A 15 -5.93 -17.40 12.02
C LYS A 15 -5.86 -17.67 10.52
N ILE A 16 -6.72 -18.56 10.01
CA ILE A 16 -6.83 -18.84 8.58
C ILE A 16 -7.41 -17.62 7.84
N ALA A 17 -8.44 -16.97 8.38
CA ALA A 17 -9.01 -15.75 7.81
C ALA A 17 -7.95 -14.64 7.67
N ARG A 18 -7.23 -14.31 8.75
CA ARG A 18 -6.13 -13.33 8.71
C ARG A 18 -5.01 -13.69 7.72
N MET A 19 -4.82 -14.97 7.47
CA MET A 19 -3.86 -15.44 6.47
C MET A 19 -4.38 -15.15 5.06
N ILE A 20 -5.65 -15.44 4.79
CA ILE A 20 -6.32 -15.20 3.51
C ILE A 20 -6.37 -13.71 3.18
N ASP A 21 -6.65 -12.87 4.17
CA ASP A 21 -6.73 -11.41 4.00
C ASP A 21 -5.42 -10.81 3.47
N ARG A 22 -4.28 -11.44 3.77
CA ARG A 22 -2.94 -11.01 3.33
C ARG A 22 -2.52 -11.57 1.97
N PHE A 23 -3.32 -12.45 1.35
CA PHE A 23 -2.97 -13.02 0.04
C PHE A 23 -2.85 -11.96 -1.07
N PRO A 24 -3.77 -10.98 -1.20
CA PRO A 24 -3.67 -9.94 -2.22
C PRO A 24 -2.37 -9.13 -2.11
N ASP A 25 -2.00 -8.73 -0.90
CA ASP A 25 -0.78 -7.94 -0.64
C ASP A 25 0.50 -8.72 -0.96
N ALA A 26 0.49 -10.04 -0.69
CA ALA A 26 1.60 -10.92 -1.01
C ALA A 26 1.66 -11.34 -2.49
N GLY A 27 0.74 -10.86 -3.33
CA GLY A 27 0.63 -11.26 -4.74
C GLY A 27 0.20 -12.73 -4.94
N ILE A 28 -0.32 -13.38 -3.90
CA ILE A 28 -0.75 -14.78 -3.94
C ILE A 28 -2.18 -14.83 -4.49
N PRO A 29 -2.46 -15.65 -5.53
CA PRO A 29 -3.81 -15.78 -6.04
C PRO A 29 -4.81 -16.31 -4.99
N VAL A 30 -5.95 -15.63 -4.84
CA VAL A 30 -7.01 -16.03 -3.89
C VAL A 30 -7.84 -17.17 -4.48
N THR A 31 -7.28 -18.39 -4.42
CA THR A 31 -7.92 -19.65 -4.84
C THR A 31 -8.01 -20.63 -3.67
N TRP A 32 -9.01 -21.52 -3.69
CA TRP A 32 -9.16 -22.51 -2.62
C TRP A 32 -7.98 -23.48 -2.55
N ASP A 33 -7.35 -23.79 -3.68
CA ASP A 33 -6.15 -24.64 -3.72
C ASP A 33 -4.97 -23.96 -3.00
N ASN A 34 -4.77 -22.66 -3.23
CA ASN A 34 -3.76 -21.88 -2.52
C ASN A 34 -4.07 -21.80 -1.03
N VAL A 35 -5.33 -21.56 -0.64
CA VAL A 35 -5.73 -21.58 0.77
C VAL A 35 -5.39 -22.93 1.40
N ILE A 36 -5.78 -24.06 0.79
CA ILE A 36 -5.51 -25.41 1.32
C ILE A 36 -4.00 -25.66 1.43
N MET A 37 -3.22 -25.28 0.42
CA MET A 37 -1.77 -25.42 0.40
C MET A 37 -1.11 -24.62 1.54
N HIS A 38 -1.47 -23.34 1.69
CA HIS A 38 -0.90 -22.48 2.73
C HIS A 38 -1.35 -22.87 4.14
N VAL A 39 -2.60 -23.33 4.29
CA VAL A 39 -3.09 -23.86 5.57
C VAL A 39 -2.36 -25.14 5.94
N ALA A 40 -2.15 -26.07 4.99
CA ALA A 40 -1.37 -27.27 5.23
C ALA A 40 0.09 -26.94 5.61
N LYS A 41 0.70 -25.96 4.93
CA LYS A 41 2.07 -25.51 5.21
C LYS A 41 2.21 -24.82 6.58
N ARG A 42 1.24 -23.98 6.99
CA ARG A 42 1.31 -23.21 8.26
C ARG A 42 0.81 -23.98 9.47
N PHE A 43 -0.22 -24.81 9.31
CA PHE A 43 -0.93 -25.44 10.42
C PHE A 43 -0.82 -26.98 10.41
N GLY A 44 -0.08 -27.55 9.45
CA GLY A 44 0.24 -28.98 9.41
C GLY A 44 -0.93 -29.89 9.06
N HIS A 45 -2.08 -29.34 8.65
CA HIS A 45 -3.27 -30.13 8.34
C HIS A 45 -3.88 -29.75 6.99
N LYS A 46 -4.17 -30.77 6.18
CA LYS A 46 -4.79 -30.60 4.86
C LYS A 46 -6.31 -30.67 4.99
N PHE A 47 -6.95 -29.51 5.04
CA PHE A 47 -8.41 -29.41 5.06
C PHE A 47 -9.01 -29.57 3.65
N LYS A 48 -10.25 -30.10 3.60
CA LYS A 48 -11.04 -30.10 2.36
C LYS A 48 -11.70 -28.73 2.17
N ARG A 49 -11.88 -28.30 0.92
CA ARG A 49 -12.57 -27.04 0.59
C ARG A 49 -13.91 -26.89 1.32
N ASN A 50 -14.76 -27.92 1.30
CA ASN A 50 -16.07 -27.89 1.96
C ASN A 50 -15.97 -27.61 3.47
N SER A 51 -14.94 -28.16 4.13
CA SER A 51 -14.73 -27.90 5.56
C SER A 51 -14.34 -26.45 5.86
N LEU A 52 -13.63 -25.79 4.95
CA LEU A 52 -13.25 -24.38 5.08
C LEU A 52 -14.37 -23.43 4.63
N SER A 53 -15.17 -23.81 3.63
CA SER A 53 -16.17 -22.93 3.02
C SER A 53 -17.54 -23.00 3.69
N GLN A 54 -17.94 -24.15 4.21
CA GLN A 54 -19.29 -24.36 4.76
C GLN A 54 -19.36 -24.25 6.27
N LYS A 55 -18.24 -24.44 6.99
CA LYS A 55 -18.23 -24.39 8.44
C LYS A 55 -18.56 -22.97 8.91
N ALA A 56 -19.54 -22.89 9.82
CA ALA A 56 -20.01 -21.67 10.41
C ALA A 56 -19.89 -21.75 11.93
N TRP A 57 -19.59 -20.61 12.55
CA TRP A 57 -19.64 -20.40 13.99
C TRP A 57 -20.58 -19.24 14.22
N ASP A 58 -21.56 -19.41 15.10
CA ASP A 58 -22.60 -18.42 15.37
C ASP A 58 -23.29 -17.88 14.10
N GLY A 59 -23.53 -18.77 13.13
CA GLY A 59 -24.12 -18.45 11.82
C GLY A 59 -23.18 -17.76 10.83
N LYS A 60 -21.95 -17.40 11.22
CA LYS A 60 -20.97 -16.71 10.37
C LYS A 60 -19.95 -17.68 9.78
N LYS A 61 -19.69 -17.54 8.47
CA LYS A 61 -18.69 -18.36 7.76
C LYS A 61 -17.39 -17.60 7.65
N ILE A 62 -16.68 -17.47 8.77
CA ILE A 62 -15.48 -16.63 8.94
C ILE A 62 -14.46 -16.79 7.79
N ILE A 63 -14.14 -18.03 7.43
CA ILE A 63 -13.16 -18.33 6.36
C ILE A 63 -13.73 -18.01 4.96
N ALA A 64 -15.02 -18.26 4.73
CA ALA A 64 -15.65 -17.99 3.45
C ALA A 64 -15.91 -16.49 3.22
N GLU A 65 -16.09 -15.71 4.28
CA GLU A 65 -16.20 -14.25 4.24
C GLU A 65 -14.85 -13.62 3.92
N SER A 66 -13.80 -13.93 4.68
CA SER A 66 -12.42 -13.49 4.37
C SER A 66 -11.99 -13.89 2.96
N PHE A 67 -12.32 -15.10 2.50
CA PHE A 67 -12.05 -15.51 1.12
C PHE A 67 -12.76 -14.62 0.08
N ARG A 68 -14.04 -14.29 0.30
CA ARG A 68 -14.80 -13.42 -0.60
C ARG A 68 -14.25 -12.00 -0.61
N GLU A 69 -13.90 -11.49 0.56
CA GLU A 69 -13.33 -10.16 0.72
C GLU A 69 -11.96 -10.04 0.05
N ALA A 70 -11.03 -10.95 0.37
CA ALA A 70 -9.71 -11.01 -0.24
C ALA A 70 -9.79 -11.17 -1.78
N LYS A 71 -10.73 -11.98 -2.27
CA LYS A 71 -10.96 -12.13 -3.72
C LYS A 71 -11.49 -10.84 -4.36
N GLY A 72 -12.34 -10.10 -3.64
CA GLY A 72 -12.80 -8.77 -4.05
C GLY A 72 -11.66 -7.76 -4.12
N ILE A 73 -10.77 -7.75 -3.11
CA ILE A 73 -9.55 -6.92 -3.09
C ILE A 73 -8.65 -7.27 -4.28
N GLN A 74 -8.34 -8.56 -4.49
CA GLN A 74 -7.49 -8.99 -5.60
C GLN A 74 -8.05 -8.56 -6.96
N LYS A 75 -9.38 -8.66 -7.16
CA LYS A 75 -10.03 -8.19 -8.40
C LYS A 75 -9.89 -6.68 -8.59
N ARG A 76 -10.03 -5.88 -7.52
CA ARG A 76 -9.83 -4.42 -7.57
C ARG A 76 -8.38 -4.07 -7.93
N MET A 77 -7.42 -4.69 -7.27
CA MET A 77 -5.99 -4.50 -7.59
C MET A 77 -5.69 -4.86 -9.04
N GLN A 78 -6.25 -5.97 -9.55
CA GLN A 78 -6.12 -6.33 -10.96
C GLN A 78 -6.71 -5.25 -11.88
N ASN A 79 -7.92 -4.78 -11.60
CA ASN A 79 -8.56 -3.71 -12.37
C ASN A 79 -7.77 -2.39 -12.34
N GLU A 80 -7.13 -2.05 -11.23
CA GLU A 80 -6.28 -0.86 -11.11
C GLU A 80 -4.96 -1.02 -11.88
N SER A 81 -4.39 -2.24 -11.89
CA SER A 81 -3.17 -2.57 -12.62
C SER A 81 -3.39 -2.74 -14.14
N LEU A 82 -4.62 -2.99 -14.57
CA LEU A 82 -4.95 -3.17 -15.99
C LEU A 82 -4.76 -1.84 -16.75
N PRO A 83 -4.25 -1.87 -17.98
CA PRO A 83 -4.11 -0.65 -18.78
C PRO A 83 -5.48 -0.04 -19.05
N LYS A 84 -5.80 1.06 -18.32
CA LYS A 84 -7.11 1.73 -18.29
C LYS A 84 -7.64 2.16 -19.65
N TYR A 85 -6.78 2.17 -20.65
CA TYR A 85 -7.03 2.73 -21.97
C TYR A 85 -6.89 1.73 -23.12
N LYS A 86 -6.65 0.43 -22.83
CA LYS A 86 -6.39 -0.57 -23.89
C LYS A 86 -7.51 -0.70 -24.92
N THR A 87 -8.75 -0.48 -24.50
CA THR A 87 -9.96 -0.56 -25.34
C THR A 87 -10.61 0.80 -25.57
N ALA A 88 -9.98 1.90 -25.15
CA ALA A 88 -10.52 3.24 -25.34
C ALA A 88 -10.40 3.67 -26.82
N THR A 89 -11.38 4.44 -27.30
CA THR A 89 -11.33 4.98 -28.67
C THR A 89 -10.24 6.05 -28.77
N ARG A 90 -9.65 6.20 -29.98
CA ARG A 90 -8.57 7.17 -30.24
C ARG A 90 -8.93 8.60 -29.83
N ALA A 91 -10.18 9.01 -30.04
CA ALA A 91 -10.65 10.36 -29.70
C ALA A 91 -10.63 10.64 -28.18
N VAL A 92 -11.07 9.68 -27.37
CA VAL A 92 -11.05 9.81 -25.89
C VAL A 92 -9.61 9.88 -25.37
N LEU A 93 -8.68 9.19 -26.03
CA LEU A 93 -7.26 9.24 -25.67
C LEU A 93 -6.65 10.60 -25.98
N HIS A 94 -6.90 11.17 -27.15
CA HIS A 94 -6.41 12.51 -27.51
C HIS A 94 -6.94 13.58 -26.58
N GLN A 95 -8.26 13.58 -26.31
CA GLN A 95 -8.83 14.54 -25.37
C GLN A 95 -8.20 14.43 -23.97
N ARG A 96 -7.87 13.21 -23.54
CA ARG A 96 -7.21 13.01 -22.24
C ARG A 96 -5.75 13.46 -22.25
N ILE A 97 -5.04 13.25 -23.35
CA ILE A 97 -3.67 13.74 -23.56
C ILE A 97 -3.67 15.27 -23.48
N GLU A 98 -4.53 15.94 -24.24
CA GLU A 98 -4.67 17.40 -24.22
C GLU A 98 -4.96 17.94 -22.82
N LEU A 99 -5.88 17.31 -22.08
CA LEU A 99 -6.18 17.69 -20.69
C LEU A 99 -5.00 17.50 -19.73
N LEU A 100 -4.18 16.47 -19.95
CA LEU A 100 -3.00 16.21 -19.12
C LEU A 100 -1.85 17.16 -19.48
N GLU A 101 -1.66 17.46 -20.76
CA GLU A 101 -0.69 18.43 -21.23
C GLU A 101 -1.01 19.83 -20.70
N ALA A 102 -2.28 20.27 -20.76
CA ALA A 102 -2.72 21.53 -20.19
C ALA A 102 -2.43 21.61 -18.67
N LYS A 103 -2.66 20.53 -17.93
CA LYS A 103 -2.31 20.47 -16.49
C LYS A 103 -0.81 20.50 -16.24
N CYS A 104 -0.02 19.85 -17.09
CA CYS A 104 1.44 19.90 -16.97
C CYS A 104 1.96 21.33 -17.20
N MET A 105 1.44 22.01 -18.22
CA MET A 105 1.77 23.42 -18.49
C MET A 105 1.38 24.32 -17.31
N GLN A 106 0.15 24.17 -16.79
CA GLN A 106 -0.29 24.95 -15.62
C GLN A 106 0.61 24.71 -14.40
N LEU A 107 0.95 23.46 -14.09
CA LEU A 107 1.83 23.14 -12.96
C LEU A 107 3.26 23.67 -13.16
N GLN A 108 3.73 23.72 -14.40
CA GLN A 108 5.03 24.32 -14.72
C GLN A 108 5.01 25.83 -14.49
N GLU A 109 3.95 26.53 -14.93
CA GLU A 109 3.77 27.97 -14.68
C GLU A 109 3.69 28.27 -13.17
N GLU A 110 2.92 27.49 -12.40
CA GLU A 110 2.84 27.62 -10.95
C GLU A 110 4.21 27.42 -10.29
N LEU A 111 4.99 26.45 -10.76
CA LEU A 111 6.34 26.18 -10.25
C LEU A 111 7.30 27.33 -10.59
N GLU A 112 7.24 27.86 -11.80
CA GLU A 112 8.04 29.02 -12.23
C GLU A 112 7.72 30.27 -11.42
N LEU A 113 6.44 30.53 -11.11
CA LEU A 113 6.03 31.61 -10.24
C LEU A 113 6.61 31.47 -8.82
N VAL A 114 6.54 30.28 -8.23
CA VAL A 114 7.12 30.01 -6.90
C VAL A 114 8.64 30.16 -6.93
N ARG A 115 9.31 29.70 -7.98
CA ARG A 115 10.76 29.90 -8.14
C ARG A 115 11.12 31.37 -8.25
N ALA A 116 10.36 32.15 -9.02
CA ALA A 116 10.58 33.59 -9.13
C ALA A 116 10.46 34.28 -7.77
N GLN A 117 9.39 33.98 -7.02
CA GLN A 117 9.19 34.49 -5.65
C GLN A 117 10.36 34.14 -4.73
N GLN A 118 10.81 32.89 -4.73
CA GLN A 118 11.95 32.46 -3.91
C GLN A 118 13.26 33.15 -4.32
N ILE A 119 13.48 33.39 -5.62
CA ILE A 119 14.65 34.12 -6.11
C ILE A 119 14.57 35.59 -5.67
N ASP A 120 13.41 36.23 -5.79
CA ASP A 120 13.21 37.61 -5.34
C ASP A 120 13.41 37.75 -3.82
N GLU A 121 12.94 36.77 -3.03
CA GLU A 121 13.18 36.71 -1.59
C GLU A 121 14.67 36.57 -1.27
N LEU A 122 15.40 35.69 -1.98
CA LEU A 122 16.84 35.52 -1.83
C LEU A 122 17.61 36.77 -2.25
N ASP A 123 17.21 37.42 -3.34
CA ASP A 123 17.85 38.65 -3.83
C ASP A 123 17.63 39.81 -2.85
N ALA A 124 16.40 39.98 -2.35
CA ALA A 124 16.09 40.94 -1.29
C ALA A 124 16.87 40.63 0.00
N PHE A 125 17.04 39.35 0.35
CA PHE A 125 17.83 38.94 1.49
C PHE A 125 19.32 39.29 1.34
N LEU A 126 19.90 39.03 0.17
CA LEU A 126 21.32 39.27 -0.10
C LEU A 126 21.65 40.77 -0.27
N ASN A 127 20.74 41.54 -0.87
CA ASN A 127 20.97 42.95 -1.19
C ASN A 127 20.53 43.91 -0.07
N THR A 128 19.78 43.46 0.94
CA THR A 128 19.46 44.29 2.10
C THR A 128 20.52 44.13 3.20
N PRO A 129 21.22 45.21 3.61
CA PRO A 129 22.17 45.12 4.71
C PRO A 129 21.41 44.83 6.01
N ARG A 130 21.60 43.62 6.54
CA ARG A 130 21.05 43.18 7.83
C ARG A 130 22.17 42.85 8.82
N ASP A 131 21.86 43.06 10.09
CA ASP A 131 22.74 42.70 11.19
C ASP A 131 22.82 41.18 11.35
N ILE A 132 24.04 40.64 11.36
CA ILE A 132 24.33 39.20 11.26
C ILE A 132 23.77 38.44 12.47
N HIS A 133 23.71 39.09 13.64
CA HIS A 133 23.19 38.50 14.87
C HIS A 133 21.70 38.14 14.77
N LYS A 134 20.89 38.94 14.07
CA LYS A 134 19.44 38.68 13.87
C LYS A 134 19.17 37.56 12.87
N LEU A 135 20.11 37.32 11.95
CA LEU A 135 20.02 36.23 10.96
C LEU A 135 20.25 34.86 11.60
N ILE A 136 21.21 34.77 12.53
CA ILE A 136 21.53 33.54 13.25
C ILE A 136 20.36 33.11 14.16
N GLU A 137 19.71 34.06 14.84
CA GLU A 137 18.52 33.78 15.67
C GLU A 137 17.33 33.24 14.85
N GLY A 138 17.09 33.78 13.65
CA GLY A 138 16.03 33.31 12.76
C GLY A 138 16.28 31.91 12.18
N LEU A 139 17.53 31.59 11.82
CA LEU A 139 17.90 30.28 11.28
C LEU A 139 17.80 29.16 12.33
N SER A 140 18.06 29.47 13.60
CA SER A 140 17.86 28.56 14.73
C SER A 140 16.39 28.20 14.95
N ALA A 141 15.44 29.03 14.51
CA ALA A 141 14.02 28.83 14.74
C ALA A 141 13.29 28.14 13.58
N SER A 142 13.86 28.12 12.36
CA SER A 142 13.17 27.70 11.15
C SER A 142 13.48 26.29 10.65
N SER A 143 14.31 25.49 11.33
CA SER A 143 14.61 24.12 10.89
C SER A 143 13.41 23.17 11.12
N PRO A 144 12.75 22.66 10.06
CA PRO A 144 11.83 21.53 10.20
C PRO A 144 12.66 20.23 10.22
N PRO A 145 12.18 19.17 10.88
CA PRO A 145 12.91 17.90 10.92
C PRO A 145 12.95 17.28 9.51
N ASP A 146 14.15 17.26 8.94
CA ASP A 146 14.47 16.54 7.70
C ASP A 146 14.49 15.02 8.01
N GLU A 147 13.30 14.40 8.03
CA GLU A 147 13.16 12.95 8.18
C GLU A 147 13.39 12.25 6.83
N LEU A 148 14.65 12.05 6.48
CA LEU A 148 15.03 11.00 5.54
C LEU A 148 15.14 9.66 6.29
N PRO A 149 14.37 8.61 5.93
CA PRO A 149 14.47 7.31 6.60
C PRO A 149 15.84 6.69 6.32
N ARG A 150 16.66 6.59 7.37
CA ARG A 150 17.96 5.92 7.33
C ARG A 150 17.76 4.48 6.87
N LYS A 151 18.25 4.15 5.67
CA LYS A 151 18.42 2.78 5.19
C LYS A 151 19.14 1.97 6.28
N GLN A 152 18.45 1.00 6.87
CA GLN A 152 19.05 0.02 7.77
C GLN A 152 20.16 -0.70 7.01
N LYS A 153 21.41 -0.43 7.38
CA LYS A 153 22.57 -1.16 6.89
C LYS A 153 22.51 -2.58 7.46
N LEU A 154 22.39 -3.55 6.56
CA LEU A 154 22.86 -4.91 6.74
C LEU A 154 24.30 -4.88 7.32
N LYS A 155 24.46 -5.43 8.52
CA LYS A 155 25.68 -6.05 9.05
C LYS A 155 25.18 -7.30 9.78
N GLY A 156 25.55 -8.53 9.45
CA GLY A 156 26.82 -8.94 8.88
C GLY A 156 27.94 -8.83 9.92
N SER A 157 27.87 -9.67 10.95
CA SER A 157 28.95 -10.06 11.87
C SER A 157 28.44 -11.33 12.57
N GLU A 158 28.76 -12.56 12.15
CA GLU A 158 30.07 -13.20 12.06
C GLU A 158 31.02 -12.89 13.22
N LYS A 159 31.35 -13.97 13.95
CA LYS A 159 32.44 -14.22 14.92
C LYS A 159 32.14 -13.69 16.34
N LYS A 160 32.19 -14.49 17.41
CA LYS A 160 32.90 -15.75 17.72
C LYS A 160 32.04 -16.62 18.63
#